data_AF-A0A126R303-F1
#
_entry.id   AF-A0A126R303-F1
#
_cell.length_a   1.000
_cell.length_b   1.000
_cell.length_c   1.000
_cell.angle_alpha   90.00
_cell.angle_beta   90.00
_cell.angle_gamma   90.00
#
_symmetry.space_group_name_H-M   'P 1'
#
loop_
_entity.id
_entity.type
_entity.pdbx_description
1 polymer ?
#
loop_
_entity_poly.entity_id
_entity_poly.type
_entity_poly.pdbx_seq_one_letter_code
_entity_poly.pdbx_strand_id
1 'polypeptide(L)'
;MVEISDAAIDAALERGMLARELEPRAATAHYDAASDRVVVDLTNGCTFAFPPRLGQGLENATADQIASVEVSPSGYGLHWEQLDTDLSIPGLMAGLFGTRAHMARLAGRARSPAKAAAARANGAKGGRPRKQAGI
;
A
#
# COMPACT_ATOMS: atom_id res chain seq x y z
N MET A 1 20.79 -8.43 -18.90
CA MET A 1 19.55 -9.19 -19.18
C MET A 1 19.49 -10.27 -18.11
N VAL A 2 18.52 -10.24 -17.20
CA VAL A 2 18.39 -11.30 -16.19
C VAL A 2 17.76 -12.49 -16.89
N GLU A 3 18.48 -13.61 -17.00
CA GLU A 3 17.87 -14.86 -17.46
C GLU A 3 16.98 -15.41 -16.35
N ILE A 4 15.68 -15.52 -16.64
CA ILE A 4 14.71 -16.15 -15.73
C ILE A 4 14.80 -17.65 -16.00
N SER A 5 15.24 -18.44 -15.01
CA SER A 5 15.30 -19.89 -15.15
C SER A 5 13.91 -20.52 -15.09
N ASP A 6 13.75 -21.69 -15.70
CA ASP A 6 12.50 -22.47 -15.62
C ASP A 6 12.08 -22.73 -14.17
N ALA A 7 13.04 -23.05 -13.30
CA ALA A 7 12.80 -23.22 -11.86
C ALA A 7 12.26 -21.94 -11.18
N ALA A 8 12.68 -20.76 -11.63
CA ALA A 8 12.17 -19.49 -11.09
C ALA A 8 10.72 -19.23 -11.56
N ILE A 9 10.37 -19.65 -12.78
CA ILE A 9 9.00 -19.61 -13.31
C ILE A 9 8.12 -20.56 -12.51
N ASP A 10 8.53 -21.82 -12.33
CA ASP A 10 7.78 -22.83 -11.60
C ASP A 10 7.50 -22.39 -10.15
N ALA A 11 8.52 -21.90 -9.45
CA ALA A 11 8.36 -21.38 -8.09
C ALA A 11 7.46 -20.14 -8.02
N ALA A 12 7.40 -19.30 -9.06
CA ALA A 12 6.47 -18.18 -9.12
C ALA A 12 5.02 -18.64 -9.33
N LEU A 13 4.81 -19.63 -10.19
CA LEU A 13 3.50 -20.23 -10.44
C LEU A 13 2.96 -20.92 -9.18
N GLU A 14 3.78 -21.72 -8.50
CA GLU A 14 3.39 -22.40 -7.26
C GLU A 14 2.98 -21.40 -6.17
N ARG A 15 3.78 -20.34 -5.97
CA ARG A 15 3.42 -19.26 -5.03
C ARG A 15 2.12 -18.56 -5.41
N GLY A 16 1.89 -18.32 -6.70
CA GLY A 16 0.64 -17.72 -7.20
C GLY A 16 -0.57 -18.60 -6.92
N MET A 17 -0.45 -19.93 -7.10
CA MET A 17 -1.50 -20.88 -6.79
C MET A 17 -1.81 -20.92 -5.29
N LEU A 18 -0.78 -21.06 -4.45
CA LEU A 18 -0.94 -21.07 -2.99
C LEU A 18 -1.55 -19.75 -2.47
N ALA A 19 -1.10 -18.61 -2.98
CA ALA A 19 -1.67 -17.31 -2.64
C ALA A 19 -3.14 -17.19 -3.07
N ARG A 20 -3.55 -17.84 -4.16
CA ARG A 20 -4.95 -17.85 -4.60
C ARG A 20 -5.86 -18.64 -3.66
N GLU A 21 -5.33 -19.70 -3.08
CA GLU A 21 -6.09 -20.60 -2.21
C GLU A 21 -6.11 -20.12 -0.75
N LEU A 22 -5.01 -19.55 -0.26
CA LEU A 22 -4.83 -19.26 1.16
C LEU A 22 -5.07 -17.80 1.54
N GLU A 23 -4.93 -16.86 0.60
CA GLU A 23 -5.01 -15.44 0.94
C GLU A 23 -6.44 -14.89 0.84
N PRO A 24 -6.81 -13.93 1.70
CA PRO A 24 -8.12 -13.27 1.65
C PRO A 24 -8.40 -12.62 0.30
N ARG A 25 -9.62 -12.80 -0.20
CA ARG A 25 -10.11 -12.21 -1.46
C ARG A 25 -11.32 -11.34 -1.18
N ALA A 26 -11.38 -10.18 -1.81
CA ALA A 26 -12.58 -9.36 -1.84
C ALA A 26 -13.64 -10.01 -2.74
N ALA A 27 -14.85 -10.12 -2.23
CA ALA A 27 -16.05 -10.43 -2.99
C ALA A 27 -16.71 -9.15 -3.50
N THR A 28 -16.82 -8.14 -2.64
CA THR A 28 -17.36 -6.81 -2.95
C THR A 28 -16.58 -5.74 -2.19
N ALA A 29 -16.65 -4.50 -2.68
CA ALA A 29 -16.18 -3.34 -1.95
C ALA A 29 -17.10 -2.15 -2.23
N HIS A 30 -17.27 -1.28 -1.24
CA HIS A 30 -17.99 -0.03 -1.39
C HIS A 30 -17.45 1.02 -0.43
N TYR A 31 -17.74 2.29 -0.72
CA TYR A 31 -17.49 3.39 0.21
C TYR A 31 -18.72 3.65 1.07
N ASP A 32 -18.56 3.55 2.39
CA ASP A 32 -19.54 4.01 3.36
C ASP A 32 -19.19 5.45 3.80
N ALA A 33 -19.96 6.40 3.27
CA ALA A 33 -19.80 7.82 3.58
C ALA A 33 -20.18 8.17 5.03
N ALA A 34 -21.03 7.38 5.69
CA ALA A 34 -21.45 7.68 7.07
C ALA A 34 -20.31 7.46 8.06
N SER A 35 -19.47 6.44 7.83
CA SER A 35 -18.31 6.13 8.67
C SER A 35 -16.96 6.60 8.08
N ASP A 36 -16.97 7.14 6.87
CA ASP A 36 -15.78 7.46 6.06
C ASP A 36 -14.84 6.24 5.95
N ARG A 37 -15.38 5.13 5.44
CA ARG A 37 -14.67 3.85 5.31
C ARG A 37 -14.86 3.24 3.94
N VAL A 38 -13.78 2.67 3.40
CA VAL A 38 -13.91 1.64 2.36
C VAL A 38 -14.21 0.33 3.09
N VAL A 39 -15.36 -0.26 2.79
CA VAL A 39 -15.81 -1.54 3.34
C VAL A 39 -15.62 -2.61 2.28
N VAL A 40 -15.01 -3.73 2.68
CA VAL A 40 -14.69 -4.86 1.82
C VAL A 40 -15.28 -6.11 2.44
N ASP A 41 -16.21 -6.75 1.74
CA ASP A 41 -16.68 -8.08 2.13
C ASP A 41 -15.81 -9.12 1.45
N LEU A 42 -15.26 -10.04 2.24
CA LEU A 42 -14.33 -11.06 1.78
C LEU A 42 -15.07 -12.35 1.42
N THR A 43 -14.48 -13.16 0.54
CA THR A 43 -15.05 -14.44 0.10
C THR A 43 -15.20 -15.47 1.23
N ASN A 44 -14.48 -15.29 2.34
CA ASN A 44 -14.58 -16.14 3.53
C ASN A 44 -15.69 -15.68 4.52
N GLY A 45 -16.47 -14.66 4.16
CA GLY A 45 -17.58 -14.14 4.97
C GLY A 45 -17.19 -13.10 6.02
N CYS A 46 -15.90 -12.77 6.15
CA CYS A 46 -15.45 -11.66 6.99
C CYS A 46 -15.60 -10.32 6.28
N THR A 47 -15.80 -9.25 7.04
CA THR A 47 -15.76 -7.87 6.53
C THR A 47 -14.54 -7.14 7.08
N PHE A 48 -13.82 -6.44 6.20
CA PHE A 48 -12.70 -5.58 6.52
C PHE A 48 -13.04 -4.14 6.13
N ALA A 49 -12.75 -3.17 6.99
CA ALA A 49 -12.99 -1.77 6.69
C ALA A 49 -11.79 -0.90 7.08
N PHE A 50 -11.49 0.10 6.26
CA PHE A 50 -10.38 1.01 6.51
C PHE A 50 -10.70 2.46 6.10
N PRO A 51 -10.10 3.47 6.76
CA PRO A 51 -10.22 4.85 6.33
C PRO A 51 -9.46 5.06 5.00
N PRO A 52 -10.12 5.60 3.95
CA PRO A 52 -9.51 5.76 2.62
C PRO A 52 -8.20 6.54 2.67
N ARG A 53 -8.13 7.57 3.53
CA ARG A 53 -6.98 8.47 3.69
C ARG A 53 -5.67 7.80 4.07
N LEU A 54 -5.69 6.56 4.57
CA LEU A 54 -4.48 5.79 4.83
C LEU A 54 -3.89 5.18 3.55
N GLY A 55 -4.74 4.87 2.58
CA GLY A 55 -4.35 4.31 1.29
C GLY A 55 -3.51 5.30 0.48
N GLN A 56 -2.32 4.88 0.06
CA GLN A 56 -1.50 5.60 -0.89
C GLN A 56 -2.31 5.86 -2.17
N GLY A 57 -2.39 7.11 -2.60
CA GLY A 57 -3.18 7.55 -3.76
C GLY A 57 -4.56 8.10 -3.38
N LEU A 58 -5.05 7.79 -2.18
CA LEU A 58 -6.37 8.20 -1.69
C LEU A 58 -6.31 9.33 -0.65
N GLU A 59 -5.12 9.84 -0.31
CA GLU A 59 -4.94 10.78 0.81
C GLU A 59 -5.77 12.06 0.64
N ASN A 60 -6.00 12.49 -0.60
CA ASN A 60 -6.75 13.71 -0.92
C ASN A 60 -7.92 13.48 -1.89
N ALA A 61 -8.28 12.23 -2.21
CA ALA A 61 -9.39 11.88 -3.09
C ALA A 61 -10.74 12.42 -2.56
N THR A 62 -11.66 12.82 -3.43
CA THR A 62 -13.02 13.21 -3.00
C THR A 62 -13.86 11.98 -2.61
N ALA A 63 -14.99 12.19 -1.94
CA ALA A 63 -15.92 11.10 -1.63
C ALA A 63 -16.38 10.35 -2.89
N ASP A 64 -16.69 11.08 -3.97
CA ASP A 64 -17.11 10.49 -5.24
C ASP A 64 -15.99 9.65 -5.89
N GLN A 65 -14.75 10.14 -5.82
CA GLN A 65 -13.58 9.39 -6.31
C GLN A 65 -13.32 8.14 -5.47
N ILE A 66 -13.59 8.18 -4.15
CA ILE A 66 -13.44 7.00 -3.30
C ILE A 66 -14.58 6.00 -3.56
N ALA A 67 -15.80 6.48 -3.82
CA ALA A 67 -16.97 5.67 -4.09
C ALA A 67 -16.88 4.86 -5.40
N SER A 68 -16.03 5.28 -6.34
CA SER A 68 -15.73 4.52 -7.57
C SER A 68 -14.76 3.35 -7.35
N VAL A 69 -14.76 2.75 -6.16
CA VAL A 69 -13.92 1.58 -5.86
C VAL A 69 -14.40 0.38 -6.66
N GLU A 70 -13.47 -0.34 -7.26
CA GLU A 70 -13.73 -1.58 -7.98
C GLU A 70 -12.89 -2.72 -7.40
N VAL A 71 -13.48 -3.91 -7.29
CA VAL A 71 -12.74 -5.12 -6.92
C VAL A 71 -12.11 -5.70 -8.19
N SER A 72 -10.81 -5.98 -8.15
CA SER A 72 -10.14 -6.59 -9.30
C SER A 72 -10.74 -7.97 -9.61
N PRO A 73 -10.71 -8.46 -10.86
CA PRO A 73 -11.34 -9.73 -11.24
C PRO A 73 -10.88 -10.96 -10.43
N SER A 74 -9.68 -10.89 -9.83
CA SER A 74 -9.14 -11.95 -8.98
C SER A 74 -9.48 -11.81 -7.49
N GLY A 75 -10.18 -10.74 -7.10
CA GLY A 75 -10.46 -10.37 -5.72
C GLY A 75 -9.22 -9.95 -4.91
N TYR A 76 -8.05 -9.83 -5.53
CA TYR A 76 -6.78 -9.59 -4.83
C TYR A 76 -6.56 -8.13 -4.43
N GLY A 77 -7.27 -7.22 -5.08
CA GLY A 77 -7.02 -5.80 -4.95
C GLY A 77 -8.25 -4.96 -5.20
N LEU A 78 -8.16 -3.72 -4.75
CA LEU A 78 -9.10 -2.65 -4.99
C LEU A 78 -8.46 -1.67 -5.97
N HIS A 79 -9.25 -1.22 -6.93
CA HIS A 79 -8.83 -0.33 -7.99
C HIS A 79 -9.70 0.92 -8.03
N TRP A 80 -9.08 2.07 -8.29
CA TRP A 80 -9.74 3.34 -8.55
C TRP A 80 -9.21 3.93 -9.86
N GLU A 81 -9.94 3.73 -10.96
CA GLU A 81 -9.52 4.12 -12.32
C GLU A 81 -9.17 5.61 -12.42
N GLN A 82 -10.03 6.50 -11.90
CA GLN A 82 -9.80 7.95 -11.95
C GLN A 82 -8.56 8.41 -11.18
N LEU A 83 -8.11 7.61 -10.21
CA LEU A 83 -6.98 7.93 -9.33
C LEU A 83 -5.71 7.17 -9.72
N ASP A 84 -5.78 6.27 -10.72
CA ASP A 84 -4.70 5.36 -11.10
C ASP A 84 -4.07 4.70 -9.86
N THR A 85 -4.94 4.17 -8.99
CA THR A 85 -4.55 3.68 -7.67
C THR A 85 -5.05 2.26 -7.45
N ASP A 86 -4.12 1.39 -7.08
CA ASP A 86 -4.38 0.01 -6.70
C ASP A 86 -3.91 -0.26 -5.26
N LEU A 87 -4.75 -0.94 -4.49
CA LEU A 87 -4.42 -1.41 -3.15
C LEU A 87 -4.65 -2.92 -3.04
N SER A 88 -3.67 -3.64 -2.50
CA SER A 88 -3.74 -5.09 -2.30
C SER A 88 -4.56 -5.44 -1.05
N ILE A 89 -5.51 -6.36 -1.16
CA ILE A 89 -6.30 -6.87 -0.02
C ILE A 89 -5.40 -7.50 1.05
N PRO A 90 -4.50 -8.47 0.75
CA PRO A 90 -3.53 -8.97 1.72
C PRO A 90 -2.67 -7.87 2.34
N GLY A 91 -2.22 -6.91 1.54
CA GLY A 91 -1.43 -5.77 2.01
C GLY A 91 -2.20 -4.94 3.04
N LEU A 92 -3.44 -4.55 2.73
CA LEU A 92 -4.31 -3.77 3.61
C LEU A 92 -4.58 -4.50 4.93
N MET A 93 -4.87 -5.81 4.88
CA MET A 93 -5.09 -6.62 6.07
C MET A 93 -3.83 -6.79 6.93
N ALA A 94 -2.65 -6.73 6.32
CA ALA A 94 -1.36 -6.68 7.02
C ALA A 94 -0.96 -5.27 7.50
N GLY A 95 -1.83 -4.27 7.33
CA GLY A 95 -1.57 -2.87 7.72
C GLY A 95 -0.65 -2.11 6.74
N LEU A 96 -0.43 -2.64 5.54
CA LEU A 96 0.35 -2.02 4.48
C LEU A 96 -0.59 -1.24 3.54
N PHE A 97 -0.79 0.04 3.84
CA PHE A 97 -1.67 0.93 3.07
C PHE A 97 -0.97 1.58 1.86
N GLY A 98 0.06 0.94 1.33
CA GLY A 98 0.82 1.47 0.20
C GLY A 98 2.13 0.73 0.01
N THR A 99 2.95 1.24 -0.90
CA THR A 99 4.29 0.68 -1.16
C THR A 99 5.18 0.78 0.08
N ARG A 100 6.14 -0.14 0.22
CA ARG A 100 7.14 -0.09 1.29
C ARG A 100 7.86 1.27 1.38
N ALA A 101 8.21 1.84 0.23
CA ALA A 101 8.85 3.16 0.16
C ALA A 101 7.92 4.27 0.67
N HIS A 102 6.64 4.22 0.31
CA HIS A 102 5.64 5.16 0.79
C HIS A 102 5.45 5.07 2.31
N MET A 103 5.27 3.85 2.83
CA MET A 103 5.11 3.61 4.27
C MET A 103 6.36 4.06 5.05
N ALA A 104 7.56 3.76 4.55
CA ALA A 104 8.81 4.22 5.14
C ALA A 104 8.92 5.75 5.16
N ARG A 105 8.47 6.43 4.08
CA ARG A 105 8.41 7.90 4.02
C ARG A 105 7.47 8.45 5.08
N LEU A 106 6.28 7.86 5.27
CA LEU A 106 5.32 8.28 6.29
C LEU A 106 5.89 8.10 7.71
N ALA A 107 6.43 6.93 8.04
CA ALA A 107 7.10 6.67 9.32
C ALA A 107 8.29 7.64 9.55
N GLY A 108 8.98 7.97 8.47
CA GLY A 108 10.06 8.96 8.44
C GLY A 108 9.64 10.41 8.68
N ARG A 109 8.34 10.76 8.65
CA ARG A 109 7.87 12.14 8.89
C ARG A 109 7.69 12.48 10.37
N ALA A 110 7.46 11.49 11.24
CA ALA A 110 7.26 11.73 12.67
C ALA A 110 8.45 12.52 13.24
N ARG A 111 8.17 13.64 13.92
CA ARG A 111 9.17 14.47 14.61
C ARG A 111 9.11 14.11 16.09
N SER A 112 10.22 13.65 16.66
CA SER A 112 10.34 13.40 18.10
C SER A 112 11.63 14.01 18.65
N PRO A 113 11.70 14.32 19.96
CA PRO A 113 12.92 14.81 20.58
C PRO A 113 14.11 13.86 20.36
N ALA A 114 13.88 12.54 20.48
CA ALA A 114 14.88 11.51 20.21
C ALA A 114 15.39 11.56 18.76
N LYS A 115 14.48 11.72 17.79
CA LYS A 115 14.85 11.84 16.37
C LYS A 115 15.61 13.14 16.07
N ALA A 116 15.23 14.24 16.72
CA ALA A 116 15.96 15.50 16.62
C ALA A 116 17.38 15.38 17.21
N ALA A 117 17.53 14.73 18.36
CA ALA A 117 18.84 14.47 18.97
C ALA A 117 19.72 13.57 18.07
N ALA A 118 19.17 12.48 17.55
CA ALA A 118 19.85 11.60 16.62
C ALA A 118 20.26 12.33 15.32
N ALA A 119 19.39 13.18 14.77
CA ALA A 119 19.71 13.98 13.59
C ALA A 119 20.87 14.96 13.84
N ARG A 120 20.91 15.64 15.01
CA ARG A 120 22.04 16.50 15.39
C ARG A 120 23.34 15.70 15.52
N ALA A 121 23.31 14.56 16.21
CA ALA A 121 24.46 13.68 16.37
C ALA A 121 24.99 13.16 15.03
N ASN A 122 24.10 12.79 14.10
CA ASN A 122 24.47 12.36 12.75
C ASN A 122 25.00 13.51 11.89
N GLY A 123 24.44 14.71 12.04
CA GLY A 123 24.94 15.92 11.39
C GLY A 123 26.38 16.26 11.80
N ALA A 124 26.73 16.07 13.08
CA ALA A 124 28.10 16.26 13.58
C ALA A 124 29.12 15.28 12.96
N LYS A 125 28.67 14.13 12.44
CA LYS A 125 29.52 13.13 11.76
C LYS A 125 29.71 13.38 10.26
N GLY A 126 29.32 14.54 9.75
CA GLY A 126 29.53 14.95 8.35
C GLY A 126 28.25 15.10 7.52
N GLY A 127 27.09 14.68 8.04
CA GLY A 127 25.79 14.91 7.41
C GLY A 127 25.67 14.43 5.95
N ARG A 128 24.63 14.90 5.24
CA ARG A 128 24.51 14.68 3.79
C ARG A 128 25.38 15.73 3.07
N PRO A 129 26.37 15.34 2.25
CA PRO A 129 27.18 16.28 1.48
C PRO A 129 26.29 17.21 0.63
N ARG A 130 26.68 18.49 0.51
CA ARG A 130 25.97 19.43 -0.36
C ARG A 130 26.09 18.97 -1.82
N LYS A 131 24.96 18.94 -2.54
CA LYS A 131 24.95 18.64 -3.97
C LYS A 131 25.70 19.79 -4.68
N GLN A 132 26.82 19.50 -5.34
CA GLN A 132 27.52 20.50 -6.14
C GLN A 132 26.59 20.92 -7.28
N ALA A 133 26.39 22.23 -7.45
CA ALA A 133 25.75 22.77 -8.64
C ALA A 133 26.71 22.50 -9.81
N GLY A 134 26.27 21.70 -10.77
CA GLY A 134 27.05 21.43 -11.97
C GLY A 134 27.27 22.71 -12.76
N ILE A 135 28.51 22.93 -13.18
CA ILE A 135 28.91 23.87 -14.23
C ILE A 135 28.58 23.23 -15.58
#